data_AF-A0A4Y6QY47-F1
#
_entry.id   AF-A0A4Y6QY47-F1
#
_cell.length_a   1.000
_cell.length_b   1.000
_cell.length_c   1.000
_cell.angle_alpha   90.00
_cell.angle_beta   90.00
_cell.angle_gamma   90.00
#
_symmetry.space_group_name_H-M   'P 1'
#
loop_
_entity.id
_entity.type
_entity.pdbx_description
1 polymer ?
#
loop_
_entity_poly.entity_id
_entity_poly.type
_entity_poly.pdbx_seq_one_letter_code
_entity_poly.pdbx_strand_id
1 'polypeptide(L)'
;MAQALRDGTPVADLARITHLSTLAVRRTGRAFDDLQPSGLAAAEHLSAISHLLRELTALGDSKAAVETERLHLLAEVSKQQILDEFQLASLTGLRPEQIKKMTRGVAAQPRRNYVDHRANG
;
A
#
# COMPACT_ATOMS: atom_id res chain seq x y z
N MET A 1 18.31 3.72 -4.70
CA MET A 1 19.14 3.88 -3.48
C MET A 1 20.55 3.33 -3.63
N ALA A 2 20.75 2.06 -4.01
CA ALA A 2 22.10 1.52 -4.23
C ALA A 2 22.87 2.30 -5.32
N GLN A 3 22.23 2.59 -6.46
CA GLN A 3 22.79 3.44 -7.51
C GLN A 3 23.17 4.85 -7.00
N ALA A 4 22.29 5.49 -6.21
CA ALA A 4 22.56 6.79 -5.61
C ALA A 4 23.80 6.79 -4.71
N LEU A 5 24.00 5.72 -3.92
CA LEU A 5 25.21 5.55 -3.11
C LEU A 5 26.46 5.35 -3.98
N ARG A 6 26.34 4.62 -5.09
CA ARG A 6 27.42 4.43 -6.07
C ARG A 6 27.83 5.74 -6.74
N ASP A 7 26.86 6.61 -7.03
CA ASP A 7 27.06 7.93 -7.61
C ASP A 7 27.40 9.02 -6.57
N GLY A 8 27.69 8.63 -5.33
CA GLY A 8 28.20 9.55 -4.29
C GLY A 8 27.15 10.35 -3.52
N THR A 9 25.87 9.98 -3.60
CA THR A 9 24.81 10.60 -2.79
C THR A 9 25.06 10.35 -1.29
N PRO A 10 25.02 11.38 -0.42
CA PRO A 10 25.28 11.21 1.00
C PRO A 10 24.32 10.25 1.69
N VAL A 11 24.86 9.33 2.50
CA VAL A 11 24.08 8.36 3.30
C VAL A 11 23.10 9.07 4.24
N ALA A 12 23.49 10.22 4.81
CA ALA A 12 22.65 10.98 5.72
C ALA A 12 21.40 11.53 5.02
N ASP A 13 21.54 12.01 3.78
CA ASP A 13 20.41 12.51 3.00
C ASP A 13 19.47 11.37 2.59
N LEU A 14 20.03 10.24 2.17
CA LEU A 14 19.24 9.05 1.85
C LEU A 14 18.49 8.52 3.07
N ALA A 15 19.13 8.45 4.24
CA ALA A 15 18.50 8.04 5.49
C ALA A 15 17.35 8.99 5.88
N ARG A 16 17.57 10.30 5.73
CA ARG A 16 16.57 11.34 6.01
C ARG A 16 15.34 11.21 5.11
N ILE A 17 15.51 11.04 3.80
CA ILE A 17 14.36 10.98 2.88
C ILE A 17 13.65 9.63 2.90
N THR A 18 14.35 8.54 3.15
CA THR A 18 13.76 7.18 3.18
C THR A 18 13.22 6.79 4.55
N HIS A 19 13.50 7.59 5.59
CA HIS A 19 13.24 7.27 7.00
C HIS A 19 13.86 5.94 7.46
N LEU A 20 14.89 5.47 6.76
CA LEU A 20 15.65 4.27 7.10
C LEU A 20 16.84 4.63 8.00
N SER A 21 17.30 3.66 8.79
CA SER A 21 18.55 3.81 9.53
C SER A 21 19.74 3.92 8.58
N THR A 22 20.77 4.67 8.98
CA THR A 22 22.02 4.78 8.20
C THR A 22 22.66 3.41 7.94
N LEU A 23 22.50 2.47 8.88
CA LEU A 23 22.95 1.08 8.71
C LEU A 23 22.18 0.36 7.60
N ALA A 24 20.86 0.50 7.54
CA ALA A 24 20.03 -0.09 6.48
C ALA A 24 20.43 0.46 5.10
N VAL A 25 20.60 1.78 4.99
CA VAL A 25 21.07 2.44 3.75
C VAL A 25 22.43 1.88 3.31
N ARG A 26 23.40 1.79 4.23
CA ARG A 26 24.73 1.22 3.93
C ARG A 26 24.66 -0.25 3.52
N ARG A 27 23.81 -1.04 4.16
CA ARG A 27 23.62 -2.45 3.84
C ARG A 27 23.06 -2.61 2.43
N THR A 28 22.11 -1.78 2.03
CA THR A 28 21.60 -1.78 0.65
C THR A 28 22.70 -1.43 -0.35
N GLY A 29 23.56 -0.44 -0.06
CA GLY A 29 24.70 -0.14 -0.95
C GLY A 29 25.67 -1.32 -1.13
N ARG A 30 25.96 -2.07 -0.06
CA ARG A 30 26.85 -3.25 -0.11
C ARG A 30 26.25 -4.46 -0.84
N ALA A 31 24.92 -4.53 -0.94
CA ALA A 31 24.25 -5.65 -1.59
C ALA A 31 24.35 -5.60 -3.12
N PHE A 32 24.84 -4.50 -3.69
CA PHE A 32 24.94 -4.25 -5.13
C PHE A 32 26.30 -3.61 -5.46
N ASP A 33 27.37 -4.40 -5.34
CA ASP A 33 28.76 -3.99 -5.55
C ASP A 33 29.17 -3.91 -7.03
N ASP A 34 28.39 -4.52 -7.92
CA ASP A 34 28.58 -4.60 -9.36
C ASP A 34 28.02 -3.39 -10.14
N LEU A 35 27.33 -2.46 -9.45
CA LEU A 35 26.73 -1.29 -10.08
C LEU A 35 27.78 -0.37 -10.71
N GLN A 36 27.59 -0.08 -11.99
CA GLN A 36 28.35 0.95 -12.69
C GLN A 36 27.81 2.34 -12.32
N PRO A 37 28.68 3.37 -12.22
CA PRO A 37 28.21 4.73 -12.00
C PRO A 37 27.27 5.17 -13.13
N SER A 38 26.11 5.73 -12.78
CA SER A 38 25.15 6.25 -13.76
C SER A 38 25.50 7.68 -14.18
N GLY A 39 26.33 8.37 -13.40
CA GLY A 39 26.74 9.74 -13.64
C GLY A 39 25.71 10.80 -13.25
N LEU A 40 24.54 10.40 -12.73
CA LEU A 40 23.51 11.32 -12.24
C LEU A 40 23.97 12.07 -10.99
N ALA A 41 23.53 13.33 -10.87
CA ALA A 41 23.82 14.14 -9.71
C ALA A 41 23.05 13.64 -8.46
N ALA A 42 23.63 13.87 -7.27
CA ALA A 42 23.00 13.48 -6.01
C ALA A 42 21.60 14.09 -5.82
N ALA A 43 21.39 15.34 -6.26
CA ALA A 43 20.09 16.00 -6.20
C ALA A 43 19.03 15.30 -7.05
N GLU A 44 19.41 14.78 -8.22
CA GLU A 44 18.51 14.05 -9.11
C GLU A 44 18.11 12.70 -8.51
N HIS A 45 19.08 11.98 -7.93
CA HIS A 45 18.83 10.75 -7.18
C HIS A 45 17.87 10.98 -6.01
N LEU A 46 18.11 12.01 -5.20
CA LEU A 46 17.24 12.33 -4.07
C LEU A 46 15.84 12.70 -4.53
N SER A 47 15.71 13.51 -5.59
CA SER A 47 14.41 13.88 -6.17
C SER A 47 13.63 12.66 -6.66
N ALA A 48 14.27 11.76 -7.42
CA ALA A 48 13.66 10.54 -7.94
C ALA A 48 13.21 9.60 -6.81
N ILE A 49 14.06 9.40 -5.79
CA ILE A 49 13.72 8.57 -4.63
C ILE A 49 12.55 9.17 -3.85
N SER A 50 12.56 10.49 -3.60
CA SER A 50 11.46 11.18 -2.93
C SER A 50 10.15 11.15 -3.73
N HIS A 51 10.21 11.16 -5.06
CA HIS A 51 9.04 10.97 -5.91
C HIS A 51 8.44 9.57 -5.71
N LEU A 52 9.25 8.53 -5.88
CA LEU A 52 8.81 7.14 -5.72
C LEU A 52 8.26 6.85 -4.33
N LEU A 53 8.85 7.41 -3.28
CA LEU A 53 8.33 7.26 -1.91
C LEU A 53 6.93 7.86 -1.78
N ARG A 54 6.67 9.04 -2.36
CA ARG A 54 5.34 9.65 -2.35
C ARG A 54 4.32 8.81 -3.10
N GLU A 55 4.69 8.27 -4.26
CA GLU A 55 3.81 7.36 -5.02
C GLU A 55 3.49 6.09 -4.23
N LEU A 56 4.49 5.50 -3.56
CA LEU A 56 4.30 4.32 -2.73
C LEU A 56 3.41 4.61 -1.51
N THR A 57 3.57 5.76 -0.87
CA THR A 57 2.69 6.20 0.22
C THR A 57 1.26 6.40 -0.27
N ALA A 58 1.07 7.13 -1.37
CA ALA A 58 -0.26 7.35 -1.94
C ALA A 58 -0.95 6.04 -2.36
N LEU A 59 -0.18 5.11 -2.93
CA LEU A 59 -0.68 3.77 -3.25
C LEU A 59 -1.04 2.96 -2.00
N GLY A 60 -0.22 3.07 -0.94
CA GLY A 60 -0.49 2.47 0.36
C GLY A 60 -1.78 2.98 0.99
N ASP A 61 -2.00 4.30 0.95
CA ASP A 61 -3.23 4.93 1.47
C ASP A 61 -4.45 4.52 0.66
N SER A 62 -4.34 4.51 -0.67
CA SER A 62 -5.40 4.03 -1.57
C SER A 62 -5.76 2.57 -1.31
N LYS A 63 -4.74 1.71 -1.17
CA LYS A 63 -4.94 0.30 -0.83
C LYS A 63 -5.62 0.15 0.53
N ALA A 64 -5.18 0.89 1.55
CA ALA A 64 -5.76 0.84 2.89
C ALA A 64 -7.24 1.28 2.88
N ALA A 65 -7.59 2.29 2.08
CA ALA A 65 -8.97 2.73 1.90
C ALA A 65 -9.85 1.63 1.27
N VAL A 66 -9.37 0.99 0.19
CA VAL A 66 -10.06 -0.12 -0.47
C VAL A 66 -10.20 -1.33 0.47
N GLU A 67 -9.16 -1.67 1.22
CA GLU A 67 -9.21 -2.77 2.20
C GLU A 67 -10.21 -2.48 3.33
N THR A 68 -10.30 -1.23 3.77
CA THR A 68 -11.28 -0.79 4.77
C THR A 68 -12.71 -0.90 4.24
N GLU A 69 -12.97 -0.40 3.02
CA GLU A 69 -14.29 -0.51 2.38
C GLU A 69 -14.68 -1.98 2.19
N ARG A 70 -13.76 -2.81 1.70
CA ARG A 70 -13.95 -4.25 1.56
C ARG A 70 -14.32 -4.91 2.89
N LEU A 71 -13.65 -4.55 3.99
CA LEU A 71 -13.96 -5.07 5.32
C LEU A 71 -15.38 -4.69 5.77
N HIS A 72 -15.79 -3.45 5.55
CA HIS A 72 -17.14 -3.01 5.90
C HIS A 72 -18.21 -3.71 5.06
N LEU A 73 -17.99 -3.89 3.75
CA LEU A 73 -18.90 -4.64 2.88
C LEU A 73 -19.03 -6.11 3.31
N LEU A 74 -17.92 -6.77 3.66
CA LEU A 74 -17.94 -8.14 4.18
C LEU A 74 -18.70 -8.22 5.51
N ALA A 75 -18.51 -7.24 6.41
CA ALA A 75 -19.20 -7.20 7.70
C ALA A 75 -20.71 -6.97 7.53
N GLU A 76 -21.12 -6.11 6.59
CA GLU A 76 -22.53 -5.88 6.23
C GLU A 76 -23.18 -7.16 5.69
N VAL A 77 -22.59 -7.79 4.67
CA VAL A 77 -23.15 -9.01 4.07
C VAL A 77 -23.23 -10.15 5.09
N SER A 78 -22.22 -10.29 5.95
CA SER A 78 -22.20 -11.29 7.02
C SER A 78 -23.28 -11.05 8.08
N LYS A 79 -23.50 -9.79 8.52
CA LYS A 79 -24.49 -9.48 9.56
C LYS A 79 -25.93 -9.49 9.06
N GLN A 80 -26.16 -9.07 7.82
CA GLN A 80 -27.50 -9.06 7.24
C GLN A 80 -27.95 -10.45 6.76
N GLN A 81 -27.07 -11.47 6.84
CA GLN A 81 -27.33 -12.83 6.35
C GLN A 81 -27.85 -12.86 4.91
N ILE A 82 -27.49 -11.85 4.09
CA ILE A 82 -27.95 -11.75 2.68
C ILE A 82 -27.40 -12.93 1.88
N LEU A 83 -26.19 -13.39 2.22
CA LEU A 83 -25.53 -14.54 1.62
C LEU A 83 -25.07 -15.48 2.72
N ASP A 84 -25.22 -16.78 2.48
CA ASP A 84 -24.63 -17.81 3.34
C ASP A 84 -23.09 -17.72 3.29
N GLU A 85 -22.42 -18.16 4.34
CA GLU A 85 -20.96 -18.04 4.51
C GLU A 85 -20.18 -18.71 3.37
N PHE A 86 -20.72 -19.80 2.81
CA PHE A 86 -20.15 -20.50 1.66
C PHE A 86 -20.35 -19.76 0.33
N GLN A 87 -21.47 -19.04 0.18
CA GLN A 87 -21.72 -18.20 -0.99
C GLN A 87 -20.80 -16.97 -0.96
N LEU A 88 -20.63 -16.37 0.22
CA LEU A 88 -19.71 -15.26 0.41
C LEU A 88 -18.24 -15.68 0.19
N ALA A 89 -17.85 -16.86 0.65
CA ALA A 89 -16.54 -17.45 0.38
C ALA A 89 -16.30 -17.64 -1.13
N SER A 90 -17.28 -18.18 -1.84
CA SER A 90 -17.21 -18.39 -3.30
C SER A 90 -17.03 -17.09 -4.08
N LEU A 91 -17.70 -16.01 -3.69
CA LEU A 91 -17.61 -14.71 -4.38
C LEU A 91 -16.32 -13.94 -4.09
N THR A 92 -15.77 -14.12 -2.90
CA THR A 92 -14.64 -13.31 -2.41
C THR A 92 -13.31 -14.01 -2.53
N GLY A 93 -13.31 -15.31 -2.86
CA GLY A 93 -12.13 -16.17 -2.85
C GLY A 93 -11.51 -16.35 -1.46
N LEU A 94 -12.21 -15.92 -0.40
CA LEU A 94 -11.78 -16.09 0.98
C LEU A 94 -12.39 -17.34 1.59
N ARG A 95 -11.69 -17.96 2.53
CA ARG A 95 -12.28 -19.03 3.33
C ARG A 95 -13.29 -18.47 4.34
N PRO A 96 -14.36 -19.22 4.68
CA PRO A 96 -15.35 -18.79 5.67
C PRO A 96 -14.74 -18.34 7.01
N GLU A 97 -13.69 -19.03 7.49
CA GLU A 97 -13.02 -18.70 8.74
C GLU A 97 -12.24 -17.38 8.64
N GLN A 98 -11.69 -17.09 7.45
CA GLN A 98 -11.02 -15.82 7.19
C GLN A 98 -12.02 -14.67 7.19
N ILE A 99 -13.20 -14.87 6.59
CA ILE A 99 -14.29 -13.88 6.63
C ILE A 99 -14.70 -13.61 8.07
N LYS A 100 -14.99 -14.65 8.88
CA LYS A 100 -15.33 -14.50 10.31
C LYS A 100 -14.25 -13.75 11.09
N LYS A 101 -12.98 -14.06 10.86
CA LYS A 101 -11.86 -13.38 11.53
C LYS A 101 -11.79 -11.91 11.13
N MET A 102 -12.00 -11.60 9.85
CA MET A 102 -11.92 -10.24 9.31
C MET A 102 -13.11 -9.37 9.72
N THR A 103 -14.30 -9.95 9.89
CA THR A 103 -15.53 -9.21 10.24
C THR A 103 -15.80 -9.14 11.75
N ARG A 104 -15.09 -9.94 12.57
CA ARG A 104 -15.27 -9.96 14.02
C ARG A 104 -14.98 -8.58 14.65
N GLY A 105 -15.99 -7.99 15.27
CA GLY A 105 -15.87 -6.69 15.96
C GLY A 105 -15.90 -5.47 15.03
N VAL A 106 -16.04 -5.65 13.71
CA VAL A 106 -16.18 -4.55 12.77
C VAL A 106 -17.64 -4.08 12.78
N ALA A 107 -17.86 -2.79 13.07
CA ALA A 107 -19.18 -2.18 12.91
C ALA A 107 -19.54 -2.20 11.42
N ALA A 108 -20.74 -2.69 11.13
CA ALA A 108 -21.20 -2.72 9.76
C ALA A 108 -21.68 -1.28 9.46
N GLN A 109 -21.22 -0.72 8.35
CA GLN A 109 -21.45 0.69 8.04
C GLN A 109 -22.75 0.82 7.26
N PRO A 110 -23.74 1.60 7.73
CA PRO A 110 -25.01 1.74 7.05
C PRO A 110 -24.77 2.21 5.62
N ARG A 111 -25.47 1.58 4.66
CA ARG A 111 -25.36 1.87 3.23
C ARG A 111 -25.29 3.38 3.00
N ARG A 112 -24.14 3.87 2.54
CA ARG A 112 -24.06 5.18 1.91
C ARG A 112 -24.77 4.99 0.57
N ASN A 113 -26.01 5.47 0.48
CA ASN A 113 -26.85 5.35 -0.70
C ASN A 113 -26.01 5.71 -1.93
N TYR A 114 -25.73 4.71 -2.78
CA TYR A 114 -25.15 4.91 -4.09
C TYR A 114 -26.24 5.66 -4.88
N VAL A 115 -26.13 6.99 -4.94
CA VAL A 115 -27.04 7.79 -5.73
C VAL A 115 -26.75 7.44 -7.18
N ASP A 116 -27.75 6.84 -7.81
CA ASP A 116 -27.76 6.39 -9.19
C ASP A 116 -27.46 7.59 -10.11
N HIS A 117 -26.24 7.69 -10.64
CA HIS A 117 -25.94 8.61 -11.73
C HIS A 117 -26.44 7.99 -13.05
N ARG A 118 -27.76 7.80 -13.14
CA ARG A 118 -28.48 7.56 -14.39
C ARG A 118 -29.82 8.26 -14.33
N ALA A 119 -29.81 9.53 -14.75
CA ALA A 119 -30.83 10.16 -15.59
C ALA A 119 -30.71 11.68 -15.44
N ASN A 120 -30.18 12.32 -16.47
CA ASN A 120 -30.55 13.61 -17.04
C ASN A 120 -29.65 13.69 -18.28
N GLY A 121 -30.13 13.39 -19.49
CA GLY A 121 -31.23 14.10 -20.12
C GLY A 121 -30.57 15.07 -21.09
#